data_AF-A0A0K0DMG9-F1
#
_entry.id   AF-A0A0K0DMG9-F1
#
_cell.length_a   1.000
_cell.length_b   1.000
_cell.length_c   1.000
_cell.angle_alpha   90.00
_cell.angle_beta   90.00
_cell.angle_gamma   90.00
#
_symmetry.space_group_name_H-M   'P 1'
#
loop_
_entity.id
_entity.type
_entity.pdbx_description
1 polymer ?
#
loop_
_entity_poly.entity_id
_entity_poly.type
_entity_poly.pdbx_seq_one_letter_code
_entity_poly.pdbx_strand_id
1 'polypeptide(L)'
;MDVVLLLFLIFSIGAEAQISAESRDEHSVNDNFENELEQGYKKLKGVPNADYTKQLLEQLHKMEPEIKQELTLSPERKAELREQMKNYVEIKNDYGQLMGQTIEEINLDNKIGRALFQGDILLTKEQADEIIEDVKENKANRRKRQAYRDSRYPNTLWSNGVYYSFHWNATQGARRVFRKAAQIWQSETCINFFEGSRASDGIVVFQGPGCYSNIGRIGGTQVISLGRRCEHV
;
A
#
# COMPACT_ATOMS: atom_id res chain seq x y z
N MET A 1 8.94 -28.57 -14.13
CA MET A 1 9.14 -27.34 -14.94
C MET A 1 8.44 -26.25 -14.16
N ASP A 2 9.14 -25.75 -13.14
CA ASP A 2 8.55 -24.97 -12.07
C ASP A 2 9.23 -23.61 -12.06
N VAL A 3 8.54 -22.66 -12.69
CA VAL A 3 8.95 -21.26 -12.78
C VAL A 3 7.98 -20.47 -11.90
N VAL A 4 8.54 -19.47 -11.23
CA VAL A 4 7.90 -18.33 -10.56
C VAL A 4 7.69 -18.46 -9.04
N LEU A 5 8.81 -18.35 -8.35
CA LEU A 5 8.94 -17.81 -7.00
C LEU A 5 9.61 -16.44 -7.16
N LEU A 6 8.85 -15.34 -7.24
CA LEU A 6 9.39 -13.98 -7.14
C LEU A 6 8.28 -12.94 -6.98
N LEU A 7 8.61 -11.86 -6.25
CA LEU A 7 7.84 -10.65 -5.95
C LEU A 7 7.00 -10.65 -4.66
N PHE A 8 7.68 -10.84 -3.53
CA PHE A 8 7.60 -9.88 -2.43
C PHE A 8 9.04 -9.40 -2.18
N LEU A 9 9.21 -8.18 -1.65
CA LEU A 9 10.45 -7.38 -1.53
C LEU A 9 10.66 -6.38 -2.68
N ILE A 10 9.88 -5.29 -2.66
CA ILE A 10 10.44 -3.98 -3.03
C ILE A 10 11.00 -3.43 -1.71
N PHE A 11 12.22 -3.84 -1.39
CA PHE A 11 13.05 -3.09 -0.46
C PHE A 11 13.72 -1.98 -1.27
N SER A 12 13.54 -0.74 -0.84
CA SER A 12 14.22 0.43 -1.40
C SER A 12 15.74 0.24 -1.33
N ILE A 13 16.37 -0.01 -2.48
CA ILE A 13 17.83 -0.01 -2.62
C ILE A 13 18.24 1.41 -3.02
N GLY A 14 18.75 2.16 -2.05
CA GLY A 14 19.85 3.09 -2.31
C GLY A 14 21.14 2.29 -2.09
N ALA A 15 21.86 2.02 -3.16
CA ALA A 15 23.09 1.24 -3.11
C ALA A 15 24.26 2.11 -2.62
N GLU A 16 24.84 1.71 -1.49
CA GLU A 16 26.30 1.66 -1.35
C GLU A 16 26.66 0.29 -0.79
N ALA A 17 27.45 -0.44 -1.59
CA ALA A 17 27.92 -1.76 -1.30
C ALA A 17 28.94 -1.72 -0.16
N GLN A 18 28.53 -2.23 1.00
CA GLN A 18 29.44 -2.88 1.95
C GLN A 18 28.72 -4.07 2.57
N ILE A 19 29.17 -5.25 2.14
CA ILE A 19 28.95 -6.52 2.83
C ILE A 19 29.64 -6.39 4.19
N SER A 20 28.90 -5.89 5.18
CA SER A 20 29.18 -6.02 6.61
C SER A 20 27.86 -6.39 7.27
N ALA A 21 27.44 -7.64 7.05
CA ALA A 21 26.43 -8.27 7.89
C ALA A 21 27.12 -8.74 9.17
N GLU A 22 27.60 -7.77 9.96
CA GLU A 22 28.06 -7.96 11.33
C GLU A 22 27.60 -6.71 12.09
N SER A 23 26.64 -6.92 12.99
CA SER A 23 26.05 -5.95 13.93
C SER A 23 25.69 -4.56 13.37
N ARG A 24 24.61 -4.46 12.57
CA ARG A 24 23.73 -3.29 12.73
C ARG A 24 22.78 -3.59 13.86
N ASP A 25 22.91 -2.83 14.94
CA ASP A 25 22.18 -2.98 16.19
C ASP A 25 20.67 -3.11 15.93
N GLU A 26 20.11 -4.30 16.17
CA GLU A 26 18.70 -4.63 15.89
C GLU A 26 17.75 -3.70 16.64
N HIS A 27 18.22 -3.12 17.76
CA HIS A 27 17.55 -2.09 18.55
C HIS A 27 17.36 -0.75 17.79
N SER A 28 18.36 -0.33 17.00
CA SER A 28 18.32 0.97 16.29
C SER A 28 17.38 0.99 15.08
N VAL A 29 17.12 -0.18 14.48
CA VAL A 29 16.19 -0.35 13.36
C VAL A 29 14.76 -0.46 13.85
N ASN A 30 14.55 -1.11 15.00
CA ASN A 30 13.25 -1.22 15.62
C ASN A 30 12.72 0.16 16.00
N ASP A 31 13.47 0.92 16.80
CA ASP A 31 13.11 2.28 17.24
C ASP A 31 12.76 3.23 16.07
N ASN A 32 13.29 2.99 14.87
CA ASN A 32 12.96 3.80 13.69
C ASN A 32 11.54 3.51 13.16
N PHE A 33 11.07 2.26 13.21
CA PHE A 33 9.75 1.90 12.70
C PHE A 33 8.63 2.47 13.57
N GLU A 34 8.63 2.28 14.90
CA GLU A 34 7.52 2.78 15.72
C GLU A 34 7.44 4.32 15.67
N ASN A 35 8.59 4.99 15.60
CA ASN A 35 8.65 6.45 15.44
C ASN A 35 8.11 6.92 14.08
N GLU A 36 8.49 6.29 12.97
CA GLU A 36 7.98 6.61 11.63
C GLU A 36 6.47 6.32 11.52
N LEU A 37 6.01 5.20 12.08
CA LEU A 37 4.60 4.83 12.13
C LEU A 37 3.79 5.85 12.92
N GLU A 38 4.24 6.22 14.11
CA GLU A 38 3.56 7.20 14.96
C GLU A 38 3.57 8.60 14.33
N GLN A 39 4.68 8.99 13.67
CA GLN A 39 4.76 10.24 12.91
C GLN A 39 3.73 10.27 11.78
N GLY A 40 3.62 9.19 11.01
CA GLY A 40 2.66 9.09 9.91
C GLY A 40 1.23 9.07 10.40
N TYR A 41 0.95 8.31 11.45
CA TYR A 41 -0.38 8.26 12.06
C TYR A 41 -0.84 9.62 12.55
N LYS A 42 0.04 10.43 13.17
CA LYS A 42 -0.29 11.80 13.58
C LYS A 42 -0.77 12.68 12.42
N LYS A 43 -0.26 12.46 11.21
CA LYS A 43 -0.72 13.17 10.00
C LYS A 43 -2.03 12.64 9.44
N LEU A 44 -2.33 11.37 9.69
CA LEU A 44 -3.58 10.71 9.31
C LEU A 44 -4.66 10.82 10.40
N LYS A 45 -4.38 11.47 11.52
CA LYS A 45 -5.31 11.58 12.65
C LYS A 45 -6.63 12.23 12.21
N GLY A 46 -7.74 11.52 12.41
CA GLY A 46 -9.07 11.95 12.00
C GLY A 46 -9.49 11.52 10.60
N VAL A 47 -8.59 10.88 9.83
CA VAL A 47 -8.96 10.16 8.61
C VAL A 47 -9.60 8.83 9.01
N PRO A 48 -10.82 8.50 8.52
CA PRO A 48 -11.46 7.22 8.82
C PRO A 48 -10.53 6.04 8.50
N ASN A 49 -10.59 4.99 9.34
CA ASN A 49 -9.82 3.75 9.19
C ASN A 49 -8.29 3.83 9.40
N ALA A 50 -7.74 5.01 9.72
CA ALA A 50 -6.31 5.15 10.04
C ALA A 50 -5.92 4.33 11.29
N ASP A 51 -6.75 4.35 12.34
CA ASP A 51 -6.50 3.65 13.60
C ASP A 51 -6.38 2.14 13.41
N TYR A 52 -7.29 1.54 12.63
CA TYR A 52 -7.28 0.10 12.34
C TYR A 52 -6.06 -0.29 11.51
N THR A 53 -5.69 0.55 10.54
CA THR A 53 -4.48 0.35 9.72
C THR A 53 -3.22 0.40 10.59
N LYS A 54 -3.12 1.36 11.52
CA LYS A 54 -2.01 1.43 12.48
C LYS A 54 -1.93 0.17 13.35
N GLN A 55 -3.06 -0.26 13.92
CA GLN A 55 -3.11 -1.44 14.79
C GLN A 55 -2.63 -2.70 14.06
N LEU A 56 -3.03 -2.88 12.80
CA LEU A 56 -2.53 -3.96 11.95
C LEU A 56 -1.00 -3.89 11.82
N LEU A 57 -0.47 -2.73 11.45
CA LEU A 57 0.97 -2.55 11.22
C LEU A 57 1.79 -2.81 12.49
N GLU A 58 1.30 -2.40 13.65
CA GLU A 58 1.91 -2.74 14.95
C GLU A 58 1.90 -4.25 15.23
N GLN A 59 0.80 -4.95 14.89
CA GLN A 59 0.71 -6.40 15.05
C GLN A 59 1.67 -7.13 14.10
N LEU A 60 1.74 -6.71 12.84
CA LEU A 60 2.67 -7.29 11.86
C LEU A 60 4.13 -7.08 12.28
N HIS A 61 4.46 -5.90 12.84
CA HIS A 61 5.80 -5.66 13.35
C HIS A 61 6.16 -6.58 14.52
N LYS A 62 5.22 -6.86 15.43
CA LYS A 62 5.43 -7.85 16.52
C LYS A 62 5.66 -9.27 16.01
N MET A 63 5.18 -9.60 14.83
CA MET A 63 5.38 -10.90 14.17
C MET A 63 6.70 -10.96 13.38
N GLU A 64 7.42 -9.85 13.23
CA GLU A 64 8.64 -9.78 12.42
C GLU A 64 9.72 -10.81 12.81
N PRO A 65 10.00 -11.08 14.11
CA PRO A 65 11.00 -12.09 14.49
C PRO A 65 10.61 -13.50 14.05
N GLU A 66 9.33 -13.86 14.20
CA GLU A 66 8.79 -15.16 13.77
C GLU A 66 8.88 -15.30 12.25
N ILE A 67 8.46 -14.28 11.50
CA ILE A 67 8.55 -14.26 10.03
C ILE A 67 10.00 -14.37 9.56
N LYS A 68 10.93 -13.62 10.17
CA LYS A 68 12.36 -13.70 9.85
C LYS A 68 12.92 -15.10 10.09
N GLN A 69 12.53 -15.75 11.18
CA GLN A 69 12.94 -17.12 11.48
C GLN A 69 12.41 -18.10 10.43
N GLU A 70 11.13 -18.00 10.05
CA GLU A 70 10.52 -18.87 9.03
C GLU A 70 11.12 -18.68 7.63
N LEU A 71 11.55 -17.47 7.29
CA LEU A 71 12.16 -17.13 5.99
C LEU A 71 13.67 -17.37 5.96
N THR A 72 14.27 -17.81 7.07
CA THR A 72 15.71 -18.07 7.14
C THR A 72 16.08 -19.24 6.23
N LEU A 73 16.90 -18.96 5.22
CA LEU A 73 17.39 -19.97 4.28
C LEU A 73 18.46 -20.87 4.92
N SER A 74 18.49 -22.15 4.51
CA SER A 74 19.62 -23.03 4.83
C SER A 74 20.93 -22.43 4.28
N PRO A 75 22.09 -22.74 4.89
CA PRO A 75 23.38 -22.25 4.41
C PRO A 75 23.63 -22.56 2.92
N GLU A 76 23.24 -23.75 2.48
CA GLU A 76 23.33 -24.21 1.09
C GLU A 76 22.46 -23.35 0.16
N ARG A 77 21.19 -23.16 0.50
CA ARG A 77 20.26 -22.36 -0.32
C ARG A 77 20.66 -20.89 -0.35
N LYS A 78 21.22 -20.37 0.74
CA LYS A 78 21.77 -19.01 0.82
C LYS A 78 23.00 -18.86 -0.08
N ALA A 79 23.87 -19.86 -0.18
CA ALA A 79 25.01 -19.86 -1.09
C ALA A 79 24.57 -19.95 -2.56
N GLU A 80 23.61 -20.81 -2.87
CA GLU A 80 23.03 -20.94 -4.22
C GLU A 80 22.38 -19.62 -4.68
N LEU A 81 21.57 -18.99 -3.82
CA LEU A 81 20.96 -17.69 -4.12
C LEU A 81 22.02 -16.62 -4.40
N ARG A 82 23.09 -16.55 -3.60
CA ARG A 82 24.18 -15.61 -3.81
C ARG A 82 24.86 -15.82 -5.16
N GLU A 83 25.08 -17.06 -5.57
CA GLU A 83 25.67 -17.37 -6.88
C GLU A 83 24.75 -16.94 -8.02
N GLN A 84 23.45 -17.23 -7.92
CA GLN A 84 22.45 -16.81 -8.92
C GLN A 84 22.37 -15.27 -9.01
N MET A 85 22.48 -14.57 -7.89
CA MET A 85 22.44 -13.11 -7.85
C MET A 85 23.65 -12.44 -8.50
N LYS A 86 24.81 -13.10 -8.66
CA LYS A 86 25.99 -12.52 -9.33
C LYS A 86 25.73 -12.15 -10.79
N ASN A 87 24.82 -12.88 -11.44
CA ASN A 87 24.46 -12.66 -12.84
C ASN A 87 23.28 -11.68 -12.98
N TYR A 88 22.71 -11.21 -11.87
CA TYR A 88 21.62 -10.24 -11.91
C TYR A 88 22.22 -8.85 -12.13
N VAL A 89 21.89 -8.24 -13.28
CA VAL A 89 22.27 -6.86 -13.55
C VAL A 89 21.50 -5.96 -12.60
N GLU A 90 22.21 -5.15 -11.82
CA GLU A 90 21.59 -4.07 -11.07
C GLU A 90 20.99 -3.09 -12.08
N ILE A 91 19.67 -3.17 -12.27
CA ILE A 91 18.94 -2.18 -13.07
C ILE A 91 19.01 -0.88 -12.27
N LYS A 92 20.02 -0.05 -12.56
CA LYS A 92 20.01 1.34 -12.10
C LYS A 92 18.74 1.98 -12.63
N ASN A 93 17.88 2.39 -11.71
CA ASN A 93 16.61 3.00 -12.02
C ASN A 93 16.83 4.48 -12.41
N ASP A 94 17.63 4.73 -13.45
CA ASP A 94 17.83 6.08 -14.02
C ASP A 94 16.53 6.65 -14.63
N TYR A 95 15.46 5.83 -14.69
CA TYR A 95 14.13 6.20 -15.14
C TYR A 95 13.32 7.06 -14.17
N GLY A 96 13.71 7.15 -12.88
CA GLY A 96 12.99 7.94 -11.86
C GLY A 96 12.96 9.45 -12.16
N GLN A 97 13.90 9.95 -12.97
CA GLN A 97 13.94 11.36 -13.35
C GLN A 97 13.03 11.68 -14.56
N LEU A 98 12.59 10.66 -15.33
CA LEU A 98 11.81 10.81 -16.57
C LEU A 98 10.31 10.55 -16.40
N MET A 99 9.87 9.78 -15.39
CA MET A 99 8.47 9.34 -15.23
C MET A 99 7.72 9.91 -14.01
N GLY A 100 8.26 10.96 -13.36
CA GLY A 100 7.68 11.43 -12.11
C GLY A 100 7.91 10.43 -10.97
N GLN A 101 7.47 10.78 -9.76
CA GLN A 101 7.68 9.92 -8.60
C GLN A 101 6.55 8.92 -8.43
N THR A 102 6.90 7.77 -7.86
CA THR A 102 5.94 6.75 -7.47
C THR A 102 5.10 7.20 -6.27
N ILE A 103 3.94 6.56 -6.09
CA ILE A 103 3.06 6.78 -4.92
C ILE A 103 3.82 6.49 -3.61
N GLU A 104 4.59 5.39 -3.58
CA GLU A 104 5.41 5.00 -2.43
C GLU A 104 6.37 6.12 -2.04
N GLU A 105 7.13 6.65 -3.00
CA GLU A 105 8.06 7.77 -2.77
C GLU A 105 7.34 9.02 -2.28
N ILE A 106 6.20 9.37 -2.89
CA ILE A 106 5.39 10.51 -2.45
C ILE A 106 4.92 10.31 -1.01
N ASN A 107 4.48 9.12 -0.64
CA ASN A 107 3.96 8.84 0.70
C ASN A 107 5.07 8.76 1.76
N LEU A 108 6.24 8.24 1.41
CA LEU A 108 7.44 8.27 2.26
C LEU A 108 7.96 9.71 2.45
N ASP A 109 8.00 10.51 1.38
CA ASP A 109 8.37 11.94 1.44
C ASP A 109 7.40 12.73 2.33
N ASN A 110 6.10 12.42 2.23
CA ASN A 110 5.06 13.03 3.07
C ASN A 110 5.04 12.48 4.51
N LYS A 111 5.91 11.52 4.85
CA LYS A 111 6.01 10.87 6.16
C LYS A 111 4.70 10.18 6.57
N ILE A 112 4.03 9.52 5.63
CA ILE A 112 2.82 8.71 5.90
C ILE A 112 2.93 7.27 5.41
N GLY A 113 3.92 6.95 4.56
CA GLY A 113 4.02 5.62 3.93
C GLY A 113 4.06 4.47 4.94
N ARG A 114 4.73 4.67 6.09
CA ARG A 114 4.76 3.68 7.18
C ARG A 114 3.45 3.53 7.95
N ALA A 115 2.52 4.46 7.81
CA ALA A 115 1.22 4.43 8.48
C ALA A 115 0.08 3.99 7.54
N LEU A 116 0.42 3.53 6.34
CA LEU A 116 -0.49 3.01 5.34
C LEU A 116 -0.12 1.56 5.04
N PHE A 117 -1.12 0.70 4.87
CA PHE A 117 -0.86 -0.66 4.43
C PHE A 117 -0.34 -0.64 3.00
N GLN A 118 0.76 -1.36 2.73
CA GLN A 118 1.43 -1.38 1.42
C GLN A 118 1.74 0.02 0.85
N GLY A 119 1.91 1.01 1.72
CA GLY A 119 2.33 2.36 1.34
C GLY A 119 1.20 3.31 0.95
N ASP A 120 0.01 2.83 0.55
CA ASP A 120 -1.08 3.68 0.02
C ASP A 120 -2.50 3.23 0.38
N ILE A 121 -2.67 2.24 1.26
CA ILE A 121 -3.99 1.69 1.60
C ILE A 121 -4.38 1.98 3.05
N LEU A 122 -5.64 2.40 3.24
CA LEU A 122 -6.34 2.39 4.51
C LEU A 122 -7.28 1.19 4.59
N LEU A 123 -7.19 0.43 5.67
CA LEU A 123 -7.98 -0.78 5.87
C LEU A 123 -9.09 -0.57 6.88
N THR A 124 -10.29 -1.04 6.55
CA THR A 124 -11.36 -1.24 7.54
C THR A 124 -10.92 -2.23 8.61
N LYS A 125 -11.60 -2.24 9.76
CA LYS A 125 -11.33 -3.20 10.81
C LYS A 125 -11.42 -4.64 10.30
N GLU A 126 -12.46 -4.95 9.54
CA GLU A 126 -12.70 -6.29 9.00
C GLU A 126 -11.58 -6.72 8.05
N GLN A 127 -11.09 -5.81 7.21
CA GLN A 127 -9.96 -6.05 6.32
C GLN A 127 -8.66 -6.32 7.09
N ALA A 128 -8.39 -5.53 8.14
CA ALA A 128 -7.21 -5.71 8.97
C ALA A 128 -7.24 -7.06 9.72
N ASP A 129 -8.40 -7.42 10.28
CA ASP A 129 -8.60 -8.69 10.98
C ASP A 129 -8.39 -9.89 10.04
N GLU A 130 -8.98 -9.86 8.83
CA GLU A 130 -8.80 -10.91 7.81
C GLU A 130 -7.34 -11.11 7.43
N ILE A 131 -6.57 -10.01 7.27
CA ILE A 131 -5.13 -10.10 6.98
C ILE A 131 -4.38 -10.79 8.11
N ILE A 132 -4.71 -10.49 9.37
CA ILE A 132 -4.04 -11.10 10.53
C ILE A 132 -4.40 -12.58 10.68
N GLU A 133 -5.65 -12.94 10.44
CA GLU A 133 -6.10 -14.33 10.41
C GLU A 133 -5.36 -15.11 9.32
N ASP A 134 -5.32 -14.57 8.09
CA ASP A 134 -4.60 -15.17 6.96
C ASP A 134 -3.09 -15.34 7.23
N VAL A 135 -2.47 -14.40 7.94
CA VAL A 135 -1.04 -14.51 8.33
C VAL A 135 -0.82 -15.60 9.39
N LYS A 136 -1.73 -15.73 10.35
CA LYS A 136 -1.64 -16.75 11.41
C LYS A 136 -1.94 -18.16 10.88
N GLU A 137 -2.83 -18.28 9.89
CA GLU A 137 -3.17 -19.54 9.24
C GLU A 137 -2.04 -19.99 8.27
N ASN A 138 -0.98 -20.58 8.81
CA ASN A 138 0.24 -20.85 8.05
C ASN A 138 0.16 -22.06 7.06
N LYS A 139 0.54 -21.78 5.80
CA LYS A 139 1.24 -22.57 4.74
C LYS A 139 0.62 -23.67 3.88
N ALA A 140 -0.49 -24.35 4.19
CA ALA A 140 -0.94 -25.44 3.30
C ALA A 140 -1.72 -24.94 2.06
N ASN A 141 -2.45 -23.83 2.18
CA ASN A 141 -3.38 -23.34 1.16
C ASN A 141 -3.21 -21.84 0.91
N ARG A 142 -2.01 -21.39 0.54
CA ARG A 142 -1.81 -20.01 0.08
C ARG A 142 -2.82 -19.70 -1.02
N ARG A 143 -3.81 -18.87 -0.72
CA ARG A 143 -4.78 -18.41 -1.71
C ARG A 143 -4.00 -17.67 -2.80
N LYS A 144 -4.23 -18.03 -4.07
CA LYS A 144 -3.63 -17.30 -5.19
C LYS A 144 -4.07 -15.83 -5.09
N ARG A 145 -3.18 -14.90 -5.45
CA ARG A 145 -3.54 -13.48 -5.59
C ARG A 145 -4.76 -13.40 -6.52
N GLN A 146 -5.86 -12.87 -6.02
CA GLN A 146 -7.07 -12.60 -6.77
C GLN A 146 -7.45 -11.14 -6.54
N ALA A 147 -8.33 -10.61 -7.40
CA ALA A 147 -9.03 -9.38 -7.08
C ALA A 147 -9.65 -9.51 -5.68
N TYR A 148 -9.63 -8.42 -4.89
CA TYR A 148 -10.12 -8.40 -3.52
C TYR A 148 -11.55 -8.97 -3.45
N ARG A 149 -11.71 -10.03 -2.66
CA ARG A 149 -12.97 -10.73 -2.38
C ARG A 149 -12.98 -11.09 -0.91
N ASP A 150 -13.55 -10.21 -0.10
CA ASP A 150 -13.73 -10.48 1.32
C ASP A 150 -14.95 -11.38 1.60
N SER A 151 -15.12 -11.74 2.86
CA SER A 151 -16.29 -12.47 3.37
C SER A 151 -17.64 -11.81 3.04
N ARG A 152 -17.64 -10.50 2.73
CA ARG A 152 -18.83 -9.71 2.38
C ARG A 152 -19.07 -9.63 0.87
N TYR A 153 -18.21 -10.20 0.04
CA TYR A 153 -18.39 -10.20 -1.41
C TYR A 153 -19.78 -10.77 -1.82
N PRO A 154 -20.51 -10.16 -2.77
CA PRO A 154 -20.13 -9.01 -3.62
C PRO A 154 -20.49 -7.64 -3.04
N ASN A 155 -20.89 -7.53 -1.76
CA ASN A 155 -21.38 -6.27 -1.19
C ASN A 155 -20.30 -5.19 -1.10
N THR A 156 -19.02 -5.53 -1.16
CA THR A 156 -17.90 -4.57 -1.19
C THR A 156 -17.55 -4.07 -2.60
N LEU A 157 -18.35 -4.42 -3.61
CA LEU A 157 -18.27 -3.85 -4.95
C LEU A 157 -19.12 -2.58 -5.09
N TRP A 158 -18.72 -1.73 -6.04
CA TRP A 158 -19.50 -0.58 -6.50
C TRP A 158 -20.54 -1.01 -7.56
N SER A 159 -21.49 -1.87 -7.18
CA SER A 159 -22.41 -2.52 -8.11
C SER A 159 -23.37 -1.57 -8.85
N ASN A 160 -23.63 -0.39 -8.28
CA ASN A 160 -24.53 0.62 -8.84
C ASN A 160 -23.77 1.82 -9.43
N GLY A 161 -22.48 1.64 -9.74
CA GLY A 161 -21.57 2.71 -10.13
C GLY A 161 -20.98 3.46 -8.93
N VAL A 162 -20.02 4.33 -9.23
CA VAL A 162 -19.23 5.08 -8.25
C VAL A 162 -19.69 6.53 -8.24
N TYR A 163 -20.37 6.94 -7.16
CA TYR A 163 -20.64 8.35 -6.93
C TYR A 163 -19.40 9.01 -6.34
N TYR A 164 -19.02 10.18 -6.85
CA TYR A 164 -17.89 10.93 -6.31
C TYR A 164 -18.18 12.42 -6.21
N SER A 165 -17.53 13.08 -5.27
CA SER A 165 -17.54 14.54 -5.13
C SER A 165 -16.17 15.04 -4.71
N PHE A 166 -15.96 16.35 -4.80
CA PHE A 166 -14.70 16.98 -4.43
C PHE A 166 -14.89 17.80 -3.15
N HIS A 167 -14.07 17.52 -2.15
CA HIS A 167 -13.98 18.38 -0.98
C HIS A 167 -13.52 19.79 -1.37
N TRP A 168 -13.86 20.80 -0.57
CA TRP A 168 -13.55 22.20 -0.89
C TRP A 168 -12.05 22.45 -1.07
N ASN A 169 -11.20 21.68 -0.37
CA ASN A 169 -9.75 21.80 -0.45
C ASN A 169 -9.11 21.01 -1.62
N ALA A 170 -9.87 20.27 -2.43
CA ALA A 170 -9.30 19.53 -3.55
C ALA A 170 -8.76 20.50 -4.63
N THR A 171 -7.49 20.34 -5.02
CA THR A 171 -6.84 21.22 -6.01
C THR A 171 -7.47 21.09 -7.39
N GLN A 172 -7.30 22.11 -8.24
CA GLN A 172 -7.74 22.03 -9.63
C GLN A 172 -7.01 20.93 -10.41
N GLY A 173 -5.74 20.65 -10.06
CA GLY A 173 -4.98 19.52 -10.60
C GLY A 173 -5.65 18.20 -10.28
N ALA A 174 -5.88 17.91 -8.98
CA ALA A 174 -6.53 16.71 -8.49
C ALA A 174 -7.93 16.52 -9.12
N ARG A 175 -8.74 17.60 -9.15
CA ARG A 175 -10.07 17.58 -9.79
C ARG A 175 -10.01 17.19 -11.26
N ARG A 176 -9.08 17.77 -12.01
CA ARG A 176 -8.91 17.50 -13.44
C ARG A 176 -8.45 16.06 -13.69
N VAL A 177 -7.43 15.58 -12.97
CA VAL A 177 -6.90 14.22 -13.19
C VAL A 177 -7.89 13.15 -12.76
N PHE A 178 -8.61 13.35 -11.65
CA PHE A 178 -9.63 12.39 -11.20
C PHE A 178 -10.77 12.26 -12.22
N ARG A 179 -11.28 13.38 -12.76
CA ARG A 179 -12.31 13.34 -13.82
C ARG A 179 -11.83 12.61 -15.06
N LYS A 180 -10.58 12.86 -15.50
CA LYS A 180 -9.99 12.14 -16.63
C LYS A 180 -9.87 10.65 -16.36
N ALA A 181 -9.40 10.26 -15.17
CA ALA A 181 -9.32 8.87 -14.77
C ALA A 181 -10.70 8.20 -14.75
N ALA A 182 -11.71 8.85 -14.16
CA ALA A 182 -13.09 8.36 -14.14
C ALA A 182 -13.67 8.20 -15.56
N GLN A 183 -13.32 9.09 -16.50
CA GLN A 183 -13.72 8.95 -17.90
C GLN A 183 -13.06 7.75 -18.59
N ILE A 184 -11.75 7.53 -18.36
CA ILE A 184 -11.03 6.38 -18.90
C ILE A 184 -11.61 5.07 -18.35
N TRP A 185 -11.86 4.99 -17.04
CA TRP A 185 -12.50 3.81 -16.46
C TRP A 185 -13.88 3.52 -17.06
N GLN A 186 -14.67 4.55 -17.35
CA GLN A 186 -15.97 4.40 -18.02
C GLN A 186 -15.86 3.98 -19.48
N SER A 187 -14.81 4.37 -20.20
CA SER A 187 -14.62 3.96 -21.60
C SER A 187 -14.13 2.52 -21.74
N GLU A 188 -13.31 2.07 -20.78
CA GLU A 188 -12.65 0.76 -20.84
C GLU A 188 -13.35 -0.33 -20.03
N THR A 189 -14.32 0.02 -19.19
CA THR A 189 -15.00 -0.94 -18.30
C THR A 189 -16.50 -0.68 -18.20
N CYS A 190 -17.23 -1.59 -17.55
CA CYS A 190 -18.66 -1.42 -17.26
C CYS A 190 -18.94 -0.57 -16.00
N ILE A 191 -17.92 0.04 -15.39
CA ILE A 191 -18.07 0.85 -14.18
C ILE A 191 -18.46 2.28 -14.57
N ASN A 192 -19.65 2.71 -14.13
CA ASN A 192 -20.12 4.08 -14.31
C ASN A 192 -19.67 4.99 -13.17
N PHE A 193 -19.36 6.25 -13.45
CA PHE A 193 -18.99 7.25 -12.45
C PHE A 193 -19.94 8.45 -12.52
N PHE A 194 -20.40 8.91 -11.35
CA PHE A 194 -21.37 9.99 -11.23
C PHE A 194 -20.85 11.09 -10.31
N GLU A 195 -20.62 12.29 -10.85
CA GLU A 195 -20.22 13.44 -10.03
C GLU A 195 -21.43 13.99 -9.26
N GLY A 196 -21.39 13.91 -7.93
CA GLY A 196 -22.43 14.42 -7.04
C GLY A 196 -22.32 13.86 -5.63
N SER A 197 -22.87 14.59 -4.66
CA SER A 197 -22.84 14.25 -3.22
C SER A 197 -24.15 13.63 -2.71
N ARG A 198 -25.05 13.21 -3.60
CA ARG A 198 -26.43 12.78 -3.24
C ARG A 198 -26.58 11.30 -2.92
N ALA A 199 -25.54 10.49 -3.13
CA ALA A 199 -25.60 9.06 -2.86
C ALA A 199 -25.29 8.76 -1.39
N SER A 200 -25.90 7.70 -0.85
CA SER A 200 -25.60 7.19 0.49
C SER A 200 -24.16 6.67 0.58
N ASP A 201 -23.69 6.04 -0.51
CA ASP A 201 -22.31 5.59 -0.66
C ASP A 201 -21.62 6.43 -1.73
N GLY A 202 -20.41 6.91 -1.45
CA GLY A 202 -19.67 7.70 -2.42
C GLY A 202 -18.26 8.02 -2.00
N ILE A 203 -17.48 8.51 -2.95
CA ILE A 203 -16.09 8.91 -2.76
C ILE A 203 -16.02 10.43 -2.61
N VAL A 204 -15.34 10.91 -1.58
CA VAL A 204 -14.93 12.31 -1.47
C VAL A 204 -13.45 12.41 -1.77
N VAL A 205 -13.11 13.03 -2.91
CA VAL A 205 -11.74 13.33 -3.29
C VAL A 205 -11.32 14.60 -2.58
N PHE A 206 -10.23 14.54 -1.82
CA PHE A 206 -9.73 15.68 -1.05
C PHE A 206 -8.21 15.77 -1.13
N GLN A 207 -7.67 16.94 -0.77
CA GLN A 207 -6.23 17.11 -0.66
C GLN A 207 -5.79 16.75 0.76
N GLY A 208 -5.41 15.50 0.98
CA GLY A 208 -4.77 15.03 2.21
C GLY A 208 -3.24 15.01 2.12
N PRO A 209 -2.54 14.51 3.16
CA PRO A 209 -1.12 14.20 3.04
C PRO A 209 -0.96 12.98 2.11
N GLY A 210 -0.14 13.08 1.07
CA GLY A 210 0.12 11.95 0.14
C GLY A 210 -1.10 11.37 -0.60
N CYS A 211 -0.94 10.18 -1.16
CA CYS A 211 -1.88 9.51 -2.04
C CYS A 211 -2.35 8.20 -1.41
N TYR A 212 -3.65 8.06 -1.12
CA TYR A 212 -4.18 6.83 -0.54
C TYR A 212 -5.69 6.66 -0.71
N SER A 213 -6.16 5.44 -0.52
CA SER A 213 -7.58 5.08 -0.53
C SER A 213 -7.87 3.86 0.35
N ASN A 214 -9.15 3.56 0.55
CA ASN A 214 -9.61 2.25 1.00
C ASN A 214 -9.73 1.28 -0.19
N ILE A 215 -9.72 -0.03 0.08
CA ILE A 215 -10.02 -1.06 -0.93
C ILE A 215 -11.54 -1.27 -1.01
N GLY A 216 -12.09 -1.14 -2.23
CA GLY A 216 -13.51 -1.43 -2.49
C GLY A 216 -14.47 -0.40 -1.92
N ARG A 217 -15.77 -0.76 -1.90
CA ARG A 217 -16.85 0.00 -1.26
C ARG A 217 -16.92 -0.40 0.22
N ILE A 218 -16.66 0.55 1.12
CA ILE A 218 -16.73 0.29 2.58
C ILE A 218 -18.10 0.62 3.20
N GLY A 219 -18.99 1.23 2.41
CA GLY A 219 -20.29 1.75 2.85
C GLY A 219 -20.19 3.19 3.35
N GLY A 220 -21.23 3.97 3.12
CA GLY A 220 -21.22 5.39 3.41
C GLY A 220 -20.26 6.19 2.52
N THR A 221 -19.97 7.42 2.95
CA THR A 221 -18.97 8.26 2.30
C THR A 221 -17.56 7.83 2.71
N GLN A 222 -16.71 7.51 1.74
CA GLN A 222 -15.29 7.19 1.93
C GLN A 222 -14.40 8.22 1.22
N VAL A 223 -13.15 8.34 1.63
CA VAL A 223 -12.24 9.37 1.09
C VAL A 223 -11.18 8.80 0.15
N ILE A 224 -10.77 9.60 -0.82
CA ILE A 224 -9.52 9.40 -1.58
C ILE A 224 -8.66 10.64 -1.40
N SER A 225 -7.44 10.45 -0.89
CA SER A 225 -6.46 11.52 -0.83
C SER A 225 -5.72 11.62 -2.15
N LEU A 226 -5.87 12.75 -2.83
CA LEU A 226 -4.96 13.20 -3.90
C LEU A 226 -4.21 14.42 -3.38
N GLY A 227 -3.21 14.15 -2.54
CA GLY A 227 -2.30 15.14 -1.98
C GLY A 227 -1.37 15.78 -3.02
N ARG A 228 -0.46 16.63 -2.55
CA ARG A 228 0.54 17.27 -3.41
C ARG A 228 1.39 16.21 -4.11
N ARG A 229 1.52 16.31 -5.45
CA ARG A 229 2.26 15.41 -6.37
C ARG A 229 1.49 14.16 -6.81
N CYS A 230 0.36 13.84 -6.17
CA CYS A 230 -0.46 12.69 -6.59
C CYS A 230 -1.08 12.89 -7.97
N GLU A 231 -1.16 14.13 -8.46
CA GLU A 231 -1.67 14.47 -9.79
C GLU A 231 -0.63 14.31 -10.92
N HIS A 232 0.60 13.91 -10.59
CA HIS A 232 1.74 13.77 -11.51
C HIS A 232 2.27 12.33 -11.62
N VAL A 233 1.64 11.38 -10.92
CA VAL A 233 1.92 9.94 -11.03
C VAL A 233 1.37 9.39 -12.34
#